data_AF-G4AAZ6-F1
#
_entry.id   AF-G4AAZ6-F1
#
_cell.length_a   1.000
_cell.length_b   1.000
_cell.length_c   1.000
_cell.angle_alpha   90.00
_cell.angle_beta   90.00
_cell.angle_gamma   90.00
#
_symmetry.space_group_name_H-M   'P 1'
#
loop_
_entity.id
_entity.type
_entity.pdbx_description
1 polymer ?
#
loop_
_entity_poly.entity_id
_entity_poly.type
_entity_poly.pdbx_seq_one_letter_code
_entity_poly.pdbx_strand_id
1 'polypeptide(L)'
;MELLSGIRILSERGYRTSDIARKVGFDTTYISGIIHLLKVGEERLINGVEKGYLPITVAISIARADDKETQKQLTELYENGTLKQSDITKIRNIMHRRKLIGKRANTAIKNSVYSQKSIINIYKEETDRQQRMIKQAEFDESQLFVLISCLKKLFNDKVFLLLLKSEKLNDIPKDLSERLRGNYA
;
A
#
# COMPACT_ATOMS: atom_id res chain seq x y z
N MET A 1 3.05 3.63 12.41
CA MET A 1 3.94 2.84 13.31
C MET A 1 4.81 3.66 14.28
N GLU A 2 5.48 4.76 13.89
CA GLU A 2 6.32 5.53 14.86
C GLU A 2 5.52 6.26 15.95
N LEU A 3 4.34 6.83 15.62
CA LEU A 3 3.52 7.61 16.56
C LEU A 3 3.03 6.79 17.77
N LEU A 4 2.53 5.58 17.53
CA LEU A 4 2.02 4.68 18.57
C LEU A 4 3.14 4.17 19.47
N SER A 5 4.31 3.89 18.90
CA SER A 5 5.52 3.54 19.66
C SER A 5 5.93 4.70 20.57
N GLY A 6 5.90 5.94 20.07
CA GLY A 6 6.15 7.14 20.85
C GLY A 6 5.15 7.33 22.01
N ILE A 7 3.85 7.17 21.76
CA ILE A 7 2.81 7.25 22.81
C ILE A 7 3.00 6.16 23.86
N ARG A 8 3.32 4.93 23.44
CA ARG A 8 3.59 3.81 24.34
C ARG A 8 4.79 4.10 25.25
N ILE A 9 5.91 4.55 24.69
CA ILE A 9 7.12 4.88 25.45
C ILE A 9 6.84 6.03 26.44
N LEU A 10 6.11 7.06 26.02
CA LEU A 10 5.75 8.17 26.90
C LEU A 10 4.81 7.74 28.03
N SER A 11 3.87 6.83 27.75
CA SER A 11 3.00 6.22 28.75
C SER A 11 3.78 5.34 29.73
N GLU A 12 4.71 4.51 29.25
CA GLU A 12 5.58 3.65 30.08
C GLU A 12 6.52 4.48 30.97
N ARG A 13 6.93 5.68 30.51
CA ARG A 13 7.72 6.65 31.28
C ARG A 13 6.90 7.43 32.33
N GLY A 14 5.60 7.16 32.46
CA GLY A 14 4.75 7.76 33.49
C GLY A 14 4.27 9.18 33.23
N TYR A 15 4.34 9.66 31.97
CA TYR A 15 3.78 10.98 31.63
C TYR A 15 2.26 10.98 31.73
N ARG A 16 1.68 12.09 32.20
CA ARG A 16 0.23 12.26 32.25
C ARG A 16 -0.36 12.35 30.84
N THR A 17 -1.56 11.82 30.65
CA THR A 17 -2.30 11.82 29.37
C THR A 17 -2.40 13.22 28.76
N SER A 18 -2.61 14.26 29.58
CA SER A 18 -2.67 15.66 29.16
C SER A 18 -1.35 16.18 28.59
N ASP A 19 -0.22 15.74 29.14
CA ASP A 19 1.10 16.17 28.69
C ASP A 19 1.52 15.43 27.43
N ILE A 20 1.12 14.17 27.28
CA ILE A 20 1.29 13.41 26.04
C ILE A 20 0.44 14.04 24.93
N ALA A 21 -0.83 14.35 25.20
CA ALA A 21 -1.72 15.03 24.26
C ALA A 21 -1.13 16.35 23.76
N ARG A 22 -0.60 17.19 24.67
CA ARG A 22 0.06 18.44 24.32
C ARG A 22 1.34 18.23 23.48
N LYS A 23 2.14 17.20 23.81
CA LYS A 23 3.41 16.91 23.11
C LYS A 23 3.20 16.33 21.71
N VAL A 24 2.13 15.56 21.50
CA VAL A 24 1.85 14.88 20.22
C VAL A 24 0.88 15.69 19.35
N GLY A 25 0.18 16.67 19.92
CA GLY A 25 -0.75 17.54 19.18
C GLY A 25 -2.13 16.93 18.94
N PHE A 26 -2.57 16.01 19.79
CA PHE A 26 -3.88 15.36 19.69
C PHE A 26 -4.75 15.68 20.91
N ASP A 27 -6.06 15.47 20.77
CA ASP A 27 -6.99 15.64 21.88
C ASP A 27 -6.71 14.64 23.02
N THR A 28 -6.99 15.08 24.26
CA THR A 28 -6.78 14.27 25.47
C THR A 28 -7.61 12.99 25.44
N THR A 29 -8.83 13.05 24.89
CA THR A 29 -9.75 11.90 24.77
C THR A 29 -9.17 10.85 23.82
N TYR A 30 -8.58 11.29 22.70
CA TYR A 30 -7.95 10.41 21.73
C TYR A 30 -6.74 9.67 22.35
N ILE A 31 -5.84 10.40 23.00
CA ILE A 31 -4.67 9.81 23.66
C ILE A 31 -5.09 8.88 24.81
N SER A 32 -6.09 9.26 25.61
CA SER A 32 -6.64 8.40 26.65
C SER A 32 -7.19 7.08 26.08
N GLY A 33 -7.87 7.15 24.94
CA GLY A 33 -8.38 5.99 24.21
C GLY A 33 -7.27 5.06 23.72
N ILE A 34 -6.23 5.62 23.09
CA ILE A 34 -5.08 4.86 22.61
C ILE A 34 -4.33 4.20 23.77
N ILE A 35 -4.09 4.92 24.88
CA ILE A 35 -3.45 4.36 26.07
C ILE A 35 -4.29 3.21 26.66
N HIS A 36 -5.61 3.35 26.70
CA HIS A 36 -6.49 2.28 27.16
C HIS A 36 -6.37 1.03 26.27
N LEU A 37 -6.45 1.20 24.95
CA LEU A 37 -6.30 0.08 23.99
C LEU A 37 -4.92 -0.59 24.08
N LEU A 38 -3.86 0.19 24.29
CA LEU A 38 -2.51 -0.32 24.51
C LEU A 38 -2.40 -1.14 25.80
N LYS A 39 -3.04 -0.69 26.89
CA LYS A 39 -3.08 -1.43 28.17
C LYS A 39 -3.83 -2.75 28.08
N VAL A 40 -4.92 -2.81 27.31
CA VAL A 40 -5.69 -4.04 27.10
C VAL A 40 -4.94 -5.00 26.15
N GLY A 41 -4.06 -4.47 25.29
CA GLY A 41 -3.30 -5.23 24.30
C GLY A 41 -4.04 -5.43 22.98
N GLU A 42 -5.04 -4.60 22.69
CA GLU A 42 -5.87 -4.73 21.48
C GLU A 42 -5.30 -3.97 20.28
N GLU A 43 -4.10 -4.37 19.83
CA GLU A 43 -3.39 -3.75 18.70
C GLU A 43 -4.21 -3.75 17.39
N ARG A 44 -5.11 -4.73 17.22
CA ARG A 44 -5.99 -4.81 16.05
C ARG A 44 -6.99 -3.67 15.98
N LEU A 45 -7.54 -3.25 17.12
CA LEU A 45 -8.42 -2.09 17.17
C LEU A 45 -7.64 -0.80 16.94
N ILE A 46 -6.44 -0.70 17.49
CA ILE A 46 -5.52 0.43 17.26
C ILE A 46 -5.23 0.60 15.76
N ASN A 47 -4.92 -0.50 15.06
CA ASN A 47 -4.70 -0.50 13.61
C ASN A 47 -5.94 -0.08 12.81
N GLY A 48 -7.14 -0.41 13.30
CA GLY A 48 -8.39 0.05 12.69
C GLY A 48 -8.60 1.56 12.83
N VAL A 49 -8.23 2.10 13.99
CA VAL A 49 -8.28 3.54 14.26
C VAL A 49 -7.24 4.31 13.43
N GLU A 50 -6.01 3.80 13.30
CA GLU A 50 -4.96 4.41 12.46
C GLU A 50 -5.37 4.49 10.98
N LYS A 51 -6.07 3.46 10.49
CA LYS A 51 -6.55 3.40 9.10
C LYS A 51 -7.84 4.20 8.85
N GLY A 52 -8.41 4.83 9.87
CA GLY A 52 -9.54 5.76 9.75
C GLY A 52 -10.92 5.12 9.50
N TYR A 53 -11.04 3.80 9.43
CA TYR A 53 -12.34 3.11 9.28
C TYR A 53 -12.98 2.69 10.61
N LEU A 54 -12.29 2.89 11.73
CA LEU A 54 -12.84 2.65 13.06
C LEU A 54 -12.63 3.91 13.93
N PRO A 55 -13.71 4.62 14.32
CA PRO A 55 -13.60 5.74 15.24
C PRO A 55 -13.06 5.29 16.61
N ILE A 56 -12.26 6.14 17.26
CA ILE A 56 -11.63 5.83 18.57
C ILE A 56 -12.67 5.56 19.67
N THR A 57 -13.80 6.26 19.65
CA THR A 57 -14.90 6.10 20.61
C THR A 57 -15.50 4.69 20.54
N VAL A 58 -15.68 4.19 19.32
CA VAL A 58 -16.18 2.84 19.03
C VAL A 58 -15.13 1.79 19.38
N ALA A 59 -13.84 2.05 19.11
CA ALA A 59 -12.77 1.14 19.52
C ALA A 59 -12.73 0.95 21.05
N ILE A 60 -12.91 2.01 21.83
CA ILE A 60 -12.96 1.94 23.29
C ILE A 60 -14.20 1.16 23.76
N SER A 61 -15.36 1.39 23.15
CA SER A 61 -16.59 0.65 23.51
C SER A 61 -16.44 -0.84 23.22
N ILE A 62 -15.86 -1.21 22.08
CA ILE A 62 -15.56 -2.61 21.72
C ILE A 62 -14.53 -3.25 22.65
N ALA A 63 -13.53 -2.49 23.11
CA ALA A 63 -12.54 -2.99 24.07
C ALA A 63 -13.14 -3.25 25.46
N ARG A 64 -14.18 -2.50 25.85
CA ARG A 64 -14.83 -2.63 27.17
C ARG A 64 -15.99 -3.61 27.20
N ALA A 65 -16.77 -3.67 26.11
CA ALA A 65 -17.99 -4.47 26.03
C ALA A 65 -17.72 -5.92 25.62
N ASP A 66 -18.68 -6.79 25.96
CA ASP A 66 -18.65 -8.20 25.61
C ASP A 66 -19.23 -8.44 24.20
N ASP A 67 -18.97 -9.60 23.60
CA ASP A 67 -19.21 -9.85 22.16
C ASP A 67 -20.68 -9.68 21.72
N LYS A 68 -21.65 -9.79 22.65
CA LYS A 68 -23.08 -9.57 22.36
C LYS A 68 -23.48 -8.10 22.41
N GLU A 69 -22.92 -7.34 23.33
CA GLU A 69 -23.22 -5.90 23.49
C GLU A 69 -22.58 -5.08 22.38
N THR A 70 -21.39 -5.50 21.92
CA THR A 70 -20.68 -4.88 20.81
C THR A 70 -21.41 -4.98 19.48
N GLN A 71 -22.14 -6.08 19.22
CA GLN A 71 -22.95 -6.21 18.01
C GLN A 71 -24.12 -5.22 17.99
N LYS A 72 -24.79 -5.04 19.14
CA LYS A 72 -25.90 -4.06 19.29
C LYS A 72 -25.41 -2.63 19.09
N GLN A 73 -24.26 -2.29 19.67
CA GLN A 73 -23.64 -0.98 19.49
C GLN A 73 -23.26 -0.73 18.02
N LEU A 74 -22.76 -1.73 17.30
CA LEU A 74 -22.43 -1.58 15.87
C LEU A 74 -23.66 -1.36 15.00
N THR A 75 -24.78 -2.00 15.32
CA THR A 75 -26.06 -1.76 14.62
C THR A 75 -26.59 -0.36 14.90
N GLU A 76 -26.54 0.11 16.15
CA GLU A 76 -26.97 1.47 16.50
C GLU A 76 -26.08 2.54 15.82
N LEU A 77 -24.77 2.32 15.74
CA LEU A 77 -23.83 3.24 15.08
C LEU A 77 -23.99 3.29 13.56
N TYR A 78 -24.45 2.19 12.95
CA TYR A 78 -24.86 2.16 11.55
C TYR A 78 -26.13 2.98 11.32
N GLU A 79 -27.14 2.77 12.15
CA GLU A 79 -28.43 3.49 12.06
C GLU A 79 -28.24 5.00 12.26
N ASN A 80 -27.33 5.39 13.14
CA ASN A 80 -26.95 6.79 13.38
C ASN A 80 -26.06 7.40 12.27
N GLY A 81 -25.73 6.65 11.20
CA GLY A 81 -24.97 7.14 10.05
C GLY A 81 -23.48 7.39 10.28
N THR A 82 -22.96 7.04 11.47
CA THR A 82 -21.55 7.29 11.85
C THR A 82 -20.55 6.34 11.21
N LEU A 83 -21.01 5.17 10.73
CA LEU A 83 -20.19 4.13 10.11
C LEU A 83 -20.74 3.75 8.74
N LYS A 84 -19.86 3.64 7.74
CA LYS A 84 -20.23 3.15 6.40
C LYS A 84 -20.35 1.62 6.42
N GLN A 85 -21.17 1.07 5.52
CA GLN A 85 -21.35 -0.39 5.36
C GLN A 85 -20.02 -1.15 5.13
N SER A 86 -19.09 -0.53 4.39
CA SER A 86 -17.74 -1.06 4.15
C SER A 86 -16.94 -1.21 5.43
N ASP A 87 -17.14 -0.33 6.39
CA ASP A 87 -16.36 -0.23 7.61
C ASP A 87 -16.90 -1.18 8.67
N ILE A 88 -18.21 -1.38 8.72
CA ILE A 88 -18.88 -2.41 9.55
C ILE A 88 -18.37 -3.80 9.17
N THR A 89 -18.21 -4.09 7.88
CA THR A 89 -17.69 -5.38 7.43
C THR A 89 -16.26 -5.62 7.91
N LYS A 90 -15.40 -4.59 7.87
CA LYS A 90 -14.03 -4.66 8.40
C LYS A 90 -14.02 -4.84 9.92
N ILE A 91 -14.88 -4.14 10.65
CA ILE A 91 -14.98 -4.24 12.10
C ILE A 91 -15.50 -5.63 12.51
N ARG A 92 -16.49 -6.19 11.80
CA ARG A 92 -16.98 -7.57 12.00
C ARG A 92 -15.86 -8.59 11.82
N ASN A 93 -14.97 -8.40 10.84
CA ASN A 93 -13.81 -9.26 10.65
C ASN A 93 -12.81 -9.17 11.81
N ILE A 94 -12.60 -7.98 12.37
CA ILE A 94 -11.74 -7.79 13.57
C ILE A 94 -12.36 -8.54 14.76
N MET A 95 -13.68 -8.40 14.99
CA MET A 95 -14.38 -9.11 16.05
C MET A 95 -14.34 -10.63 15.90
N HIS A 96 -14.60 -11.13 14.69
CA HIS A 96 -14.55 -12.57 14.41
C HIS A 96 -13.16 -13.15 14.73
N ARG A 97 -12.09 -12.42 14.36
CA ARG A 97 -10.71 -12.80 14.73
C ARG A 97 -10.47 -12.72 16.24
N ARG A 98 -11.09 -11.75 16.93
CA ARG A 98 -11.04 -11.63 18.40
C ARG A 98 -11.70 -12.82 19.09
N LYS A 99 -12.81 -13.33 18.56
CA LYS A 99 -13.49 -14.55 19.06
C LYS A 99 -12.65 -15.81 18.87
N LEU A 100 -11.96 -15.94 17.74
CA LEU A 100 -11.17 -17.12 17.42
C LEU A 100 -9.86 -17.22 18.21
N ILE A 101 -9.19 -16.10 18.46
CA ILE A 101 -7.79 -16.08 18.97
C ILE A 101 -7.70 -15.43 20.36
N GLY A 102 -8.75 -14.73 20.81
CA GLY A 102 -8.79 -14.02 22.09
C GLY A 102 -8.32 -12.57 22.02
N LYS A 103 -8.65 -11.80 23.07
CA LYS A 103 -8.45 -10.33 23.17
C LYS A 103 -6.98 -9.91 23.15
N ARG A 104 -6.09 -10.74 23.72
CA ARG A 104 -4.63 -10.49 23.86
C ARG A 104 -3.77 -11.21 22.83
N ALA A 105 -4.38 -11.74 21.78
CA ALA A 105 -3.60 -12.33 20.70
C ALA A 105 -2.78 -11.24 20.02
N ASN A 106 -1.57 -11.02 20.53
CA ASN A 106 -0.56 -10.15 19.95
C ASN A 106 -0.52 -10.48 18.47
N THR A 107 -0.80 -9.49 17.65
CA THR A 107 -0.40 -9.55 16.26
C THR A 107 1.10 -9.37 16.17
N ALA A 108 1.85 -10.30 16.77
CA ALA A 108 2.98 -10.87 16.05
C ALA A 108 2.42 -11.67 14.86
N ILE A 109 1.74 -10.99 13.94
CA ILE A 109 1.88 -11.34 12.52
C ILE A 109 3.13 -10.59 12.08
N LYS A 110 4.26 -10.95 12.70
CA LYS A 110 5.46 -11.16 11.93
C LYS A 110 5.12 -12.38 11.08
N ASN A 111 5.05 -12.18 9.77
CA ASN A 111 5.15 -13.19 8.72
C ASN A 111 5.44 -14.62 9.22
N SER A 112 4.41 -15.45 9.35
CA SER A 112 4.40 -16.92 9.22
C SER A 112 3.05 -17.38 9.81
N VAL A 113 2.06 -17.77 9.03
CA VAL A 113 2.11 -18.93 8.17
C VAL A 113 1.71 -18.49 6.79
N TYR A 114 2.66 -18.55 5.85
CA TYR A 114 2.29 -18.68 4.47
C TYR A 114 1.45 -19.95 4.36
N SER A 115 0.12 -19.82 4.37
CA SER A 115 -0.75 -20.89 3.89
C SER A 115 -0.23 -21.29 2.52
N GLN A 116 -0.11 -22.57 2.18
CA GLN A 116 0.37 -23.00 0.86
C GLN A 116 -0.32 -22.22 -0.28
N LYS A 117 -1.60 -21.87 -0.10
CA LYS A 117 -2.36 -21.01 -1.01
C LYS A 117 -1.79 -19.59 -1.17
N SER A 118 -1.27 -19.00 -0.10
CA SER A 118 -0.61 -17.68 -0.15
C SER A 118 0.78 -17.71 -0.81
N ILE A 119 1.57 -18.79 -0.66
CA ILE A 119 2.83 -18.94 -1.43
C ILE A 119 2.51 -19.09 -2.91
N ILE A 120 1.53 -19.93 -3.23
CA ILE A 120 1.09 -20.15 -4.62
C ILE A 120 0.59 -18.83 -5.22
N ASN A 121 -0.16 -18.03 -4.47
CA ASN A 121 -0.64 -16.74 -4.98
C ASN A 121 0.50 -15.72 -5.14
N ILE A 122 1.42 -15.62 -4.19
CA ILE A 122 2.58 -14.72 -4.30
C ILE A 122 3.49 -15.15 -5.46
N TYR A 123 3.70 -16.45 -5.63
CA TYR A 123 4.45 -17.00 -6.75
C TYR A 123 3.75 -16.71 -8.09
N LYS A 124 2.43 -16.92 -8.16
CA LYS A 124 1.63 -16.58 -9.35
C LYS A 124 1.70 -15.09 -9.68
N GLU A 125 1.56 -14.22 -8.69
CA GLU A 125 1.66 -12.77 -8.88
C GLU A 125 3.06 -12.36 -9.39
N GLU A 126 4.11 -12.97 -8.85
CA GLU A 126 5.48 -12.70 -9.28
C GLU A 126 5.75 -13.25 -10.69
N THR A 127 5.24 -14.44 -11.03
CA THR A 127 5.34 -14.99 -12.39
C THR A 127 4.56 -14.14 -13.39
N ASP A 128 3.36 -13.66 -13.03
CA ASP A 128 2.56 -12.80 -13.89
C ASP A 128 3.24 -11.45 -14.12
N ARG A 129 3.92 -10.92 -13.09
CA ARG A 129 4.72 -9.70 -13.20
C ARG A 129 5.91 -9.90 -14.15
N GLN A 130 6.63 -11.01 -14.02
CA GLN A 130 7.75 -11.34 -14.90
C GLN A 130 7.29 -11.53 -16.35
N GLN A 131 6.19 -12.24 -16.56
CA GLN A 131 5.62 -12.41 -17.91
C GLN A 131 5.18 -11.09 -18.53
N ARG A 132 4.58 -10.17 -17.75
CA ARG A 132 4.25 -8.82 -18.24
C ARG A 132 5.50 -8.04 -18.62
N MET A 133 6.57 -8.14 -17.82
CA MET A 133 7.83 -7.44 -18.09
C MET A 133 8.50 -7.94 -19.37
N ILE A 134 8.49 -9.26 -19.61
CA ILE A 134 9.00 -9.87 -20.85
C ILE A 134 8.20 -9.41 -22.06
N LYS A 135 6.85 -9.49 -21.99
CA LYS A 135 5.98 -9.04 -23.09
C LYS A 135 6.15 -7.56 -23.42
N GLN A 136 6.33 -6.72 -22.40
CA GLN A 136 6.60 -5.31 -22.61
C GLN A 136 7.95 -5.10 -23.32
N ALA A 137 9.00 -5.81 -22.89
CA ALA A 137 10.30 -5.74 -23.53
C ALA A 137 10.27 -6.22 -24.99
N GLU A 138 9.57 -7.32 -25.29
CA GLU A 138 9.37 -7.81 -26.66
C GLU A 138 8.62 -6.78 -27.53
N PHE A 139 7.60 -6.13 -26.97
CA PHE A 139 6.88 -5.06 -27.66
C PHE A 139 7.80 -3.88 -27.97
N ASP A 140 8.55 -3.40 -26.98
CA ASP A 140 9.46 -2.27 -27.15
C ASP A 140 10.58 -2.58 -28.14
N GLU A 141 11.12 -3.81 -28.13
CA GLU A 141 12.10 -4.29 -29.11
C GLU A 141 11.53 -4.30 -30.54
N SER A 142 10.30 -4.81 -30.71
CA SER A 142 9.63 -4.81 -32.02
C SER A 142 9.42 -3.38 -32.56
N GLN A 143 9.06 -2.43 -31.70
CA GLN A 143 8.90 -1.03 -32.08
C GLN A 143 10.24 -0.39 -32.46
N LEU A 144 11.29 -0.63 -31.68
CA LEU A 144 12.64 -0.15 -32.00
C LEU A 144 13.14 -0.73 -33.33
N PHE A 145 12.90 -2.01 -33.60
CA PHE A 145 13.27 -2.65 -34.85
C PHE A 145 12.57 -2.02 -36.06
N VAL A 146 11.27 -1.72 -35.93
CA VAL A 146 10.50 -1.01 -36.97
C VAL A 146 11.08 0.39 -37.21
N LEU A 147 11.34 1.15 -36.15
CA LEU A 147 11.92 2.50 -36.26
C LEU A 147 13.29 2.48 -36.94
N ILE A 148 14.18 1.57 -36.53
CA ILE A 148 15.50 1.41 -37.15
C ILE A 148 15.37 1.04 -38.62
N SER A 149 14.44 0.14 -38.97
CA SER A 149 14.20 -0.27 -40.35
C SER A 149 13.68 0.89 -41.22
N CYS A 150 12.76 1.69 -40.70
CA CYS A 150 12.27 2.91 -41.35
C CYS A 150 13.40 3.93 -41.55
N LEU A 151 14.22 4.17 -40.52
CA LEU A 151 15.37 5.07 -40.62
C LEU A 151 16.38 4.58 -41.65
N LYS A 152 16.71 3.27 -41.66
CA LYS A 152 17.59 2.68 -42.69
C LYS A 152 17.02 2.89 -44.10
N LYS A 153 15.72 2.68 -44.30
CA LYS A 153 15.07 2.91 -45.59
C LYS A 153 15.10 4.38 -46.00
N LEU A 154 14.88 5.29 -45.05
CA LEU A 154 14.89 6.73 -45.28
C LEU A 154 16.30 7.26 -45.61
N PHE A 155 17.33 6.80 -44.90
CA PHE A 155 18.73 7.18 -45.16
C PHE A 155 19.33 6.54 -46.43
N ASN A 156 18.74 5.45 -46.94
CA ASN A 156 19.13 4.88 -48.24
C ASN A 156 18.52 5.65 -49.43
N ASP A 157 17.56 6.55 -49.21
CA ASP A 157 16.96 7.35 -50.26
C ASP A 157 17.86 8.56 -50.61
N LYS A 158 18.32 8.59 -51.87
CA LYS A 158 19.19 9.65 -52.40
C LYS A 158 18.49 11.01 -52.42
N VAL A 159 17.16 11.05 -52.62
CA VAL A 159 16.39 12.30 -52.64
C VAL A 159 16.32 12.90 -51.24
N PHE A 160 16.13 12.06 -50.23
CA PHE A 160 16.12 12.48 -48.82
C PHE A 160 17.47 13.04 -48.38
N LEU A 161 18.58 12.39 -48.76
CA LEU A 161 19.92 12.88 -48.45
C LEU A 161 20.26 14.22 -49.12
N LEU A 162 19.75 14.45 -50.35
CA LEU A 162 19.93 15.73 -51.05
C LEU A 162 19.15 16.86 -50.35
N LEU A 163 17.93 16.57 -49.87
CA LEU A 163 17.10 17.52 -49.14
C LEU A 163 17.69 17.90 -47.77
N LEU A 164 18.23 16.91 -47.04
CA LEU A 164 18.93 17.17 -45.77
C LEU A 164 20.15 18.09 -45.95
N LYS A 165 20.87 17.92 -47.06
CA LYS A 165 22.01 18.79 -47.41
C LYS A 165 21.59 20.21 -47.73
N SER A 166 20.49 20.42 -48.46
CA SER A 166 19.98 21.77 -48.75
C SER A 166 19.50 22.48 -47.48
N GLU A 167 18.95 21.74 -46.52
CA GLU A 167 18.44 22.26 -45.24
C GLU A 167 19.53 22.37 -44.14
N LYS A 168 20.81 22.11 -44.46
CA LYS A 168 21.95 22.13 -43.51
C LYS A 168 21.82 21.16 -42.32
N LEU A 169 21.00 20.12 -42.44
CA LEU A 169 20.84 19.07 -41.42
C LEU A 169 21.73 17.87 -41.74
N ASN A 170 23.04 18.12 -41.77
CA ASN A 170 24.04 17.10 -42.15
C ASN A 170 24.51 16.24 -40.98
N ASP A 171 24.10 16.57 -39.74
CA ASP A 171 24.64 15.93 -38.54
C ASP A 171 23.65 14.91 -37.98
N ILE A 172 24.15 13.70 -37.70
CA ILE A 172 23.37 12.60 -37.14
C ILE A 172 23.91 12.32 -35.72
N PRO A 173 23.05 12.23 -34.69
CA PRO A 173 23.47 11.87 -33.34
C PRO A 173 24.28 10.57 -33.31
N LYS A 174 25.41 10.57 -32.57
CA LYS A 174 26.37 9.45 -32.52
C LYS A 174 25.70 8.11 -32.22
N ASP A 175 24.81 8.08 -31.24
CA ASP A 175 24.10 6.86 -30.81
C ASP A 175 23.24 6.23 -31.92
N LEU A 176 22.66 7.07 -32.80
CA LEU A 176 21.89 6.60 -33.96
C LEU A 176 22.83 6.09 -35.06
N SER A 177 23.95 6.76 -35.27
CA SER A 177 24.95 6.33 -36.26
C SER A 177 25.57 4.96 -35.90
N GLU A 178 25.79 4.70 -34.61
CA GLU A 178 26.28 3.41 -34.12
C GLU A 178 25.23 2.30 -34.28
N ARG A 179 23.96 2.57 -33.92
CA ARG A 179 22.86 1.59 -34.08
C ARG A 179 22.51 1.29 -35.54
N LEU A 180 22.72 2.24 -36.45
CA LEU A 180 22.51 2.03 -37.88
C LEU A 180 23.64 1.18 -38.52
N ARG A 181 24.89 1.35 -38.04
CA ARG A 181 26.08 0.60 -38.48
C ARG A 181 26.21 -0.78 -37.82
N GLY A 182 25.65 -0.96 -36.63
CA GLY A 182 25.59 -2.23 -35.92
C GLY A 182 24.73 -3.24 -36.69
N ASN A 183 25.40 -4.17 -37.36
CA ASN A 183 24.79 -5.40 -37.86
C ASN A 183 24.33 -6.23 -36.66
N TYR A 184 23.03 -6.35 -36.46
CA TYR A 184 22.47 -7.47 -35.69
C TYR A 184 22.51 -8.68 -36.64
N ALA A 185 23.53 -9.51 -36.45
CA ALA A 185 23.55 -10.90 -36.90
C ALA A 185 22.96 -11.78 -35.80
#